data_AF-R6N0G8-F1
#
_entry.id   AF-R6N0G8-F1
#
_cell.length_a   1.000
_cell.length_b   1.000
_cell.length_c   1.000
_cell.angle_alpha   90.00
_cell.angle_beta   90.00
_cell.angle_gamma   90.00
#
_symmetry.space_group_name_H-M   'P 1'
#
loop_
_entity.id
_entity.type
_entity.pdbx_description
1 polymer ?
#
loop_
_entity_poly.entity_id
_entity_poly.type
_entity_poly.pdbx_seq_one_letter_code
_entity_poly.pdbx_strand_id
1 'polypeptide(L)' 'MRLMQTEEQKSLWNMFKPYLVVNGLDVTLREDAPQEVKDAEALYNKLREKERKQFLEDNGII' A
#
# COMPACT_ATOMS: atom_id res chain seq x y z
N MET A 1 16.62 -1.28 -5.51
CA MET A 1 16.25 -2.45 -4.66
C MET A 1 14.72 -2.56 -4.65
N ARG A 2 14.13 -3.75 -4.84
CA ARG A 2 12.70 -3.96 -4.53
C ARG A 2 12.61 -3.95 -3.00
N LEU A 3 11.87 -3.01 -2.41
CA LEU A 3 11.45 -3.11 -1.01
C LEU A 3 10.73 -4.46 -0.88
N MET A 4 11.34 -5.41 -0.16
CA MET A 4 10.73 -6.70 0.06
C MET A 4 9.48 -6.47 0.89
N GLN A 5 8.31 -6.67 0.29
CA GLN A 5 7.07 -6.53 1.04
C GLN A 5 7.07 -7.53 2.19
N THR A 6 6.85 -7.03 3.41
CA THR A 6 6.68 -7.89 4.58
C THR A 6 5.47 -8.80 4.39
N GLU A 7 5.42 -9.93 5.11
CA GLU A 7 4.26 -10.84 5.04
C GLU A 7 2.95 -10.12 5.40
N GLU A 8 3.01 -9.15 6.30
CA GLU A 8 1.88 -8.28 6.65
C GLU A 8 1.43 -7.41 5.46
N GLN A 9 2.37 -6.76 4.75
CA GLN A 9 2.05 -5.97 3.55
C GLN A 9 1.48 -6.83 2.42
N LYS A 10 1.98 -8.06 2.23
CA LYS A 10 1.41 -9.00 1.25
C LYS A 10 -0.01 -9.41 1.62
N SER A 11 -0.26 -9.65 2.91
CA SER A 11 -1.59 -9.99 3.41
C SER A 11 -2.58 -8.84 3.17
N LEU A 12 -2.19 -7.62 3.55
CA LEU A 12 -2.99 -6.41 3.32
C LEU A 12 -3.24 -6.19 1.82
N TRP A 13 -2.19 -6.29 0.99
CA TRP A 13 -2.32 -6.19 -0.45
C TRP A 13 -3.32 -7.20 -1.01
N ASN A 14 -3.27 -8.46 -0.58
CA ASN A 14 -4.23 -9.47 -1.03
C ASN A 14 -5.67 -9.19 -0.58
N MET A 15 -5.88 -8.49 0.55
CA MET A 15 -7.22 -8.10 1.00
C MET A 15 -7.86 -7.05 0.09
N PHE A 16 -7.12 -5.99 -0.27
CA PHE A 16 -7.69 -4.89 -1.06
C PHE A 16 -7.46 -4.97 -2.56
N LYS A 17 -6.46 -5.73 -3.04
CA LYS A 17 -6.22 -5.99 -4.46
C LYS A 17 -7.48 -6.36 -5.26
N PRO A 18 -8.37 -7.27 -4.82
CA PRO A 18 -9.56 -7.62 -5.60
C PRO A 18 -10.57 -6.47 -5.74
N TYR A 19 -10.47 -5.46 -4.87
CA TYR A 19 -11.30 -4.28 -4.89
C TYR A 19 -10.63 -3.10 -5.60
N LEU A 20 -9.40 -3.25 -6.11
CA LEU A 20 -8.76 -2.22 -6.92
C LEU A 20 -9.41 -2.15 -8.30
N VAL A 21 -9.78 -0.94 -8.68
CA VAL A 21 -10.30 -0.59 -10.00
C VAL A 21 -9.26 0.28 -10.69
N VAL A 22 -8.90 -0.09 -11.91
CA VAL A 22 -7.99 0.70 -12.74
C VAL A 22 -8.83 1.65 -13.59
N ASN A 23 -8.78 2.94 -13.26
CA ASN A 23 -9.41 4.02 -14.01
C ASN A 23 -8.33 4.73 -14.83
N GLY A 24 -8.02 4.17 -16.00
CA GLY A 24 -6.96 4.70 -16.87
C GLY A 24 -5.57 4.47 -16.27
N LEU A 25 -4.90 5.54 -15.85
CA LEU A 25 -3.59 5.49 -15.18
C LEU A 25 -3.71 5.44 -13.65
N ASP A 26 -4.89 5.74 -13.10
CA ASP A 26 -5.13 5.72 -11.67
C ASP A 26 -5.64 4.35 -11.21
N VAL A 27 -5.12 3.90 -10.08
CA VAL A 27 -5.57 2.69 -9.41
C VAL A 27 -6.24 3.12 -8.13
N THR A 28 -7.55 2.97 -8.07
CA THR A 28 -8.39 3.41 -6.96
C THR A 28 -9.16 2.24 -6.38
N LEU A 29 -9.41 2.25 -5.08
CA LEU A 29 -10.32 1.28 -4.49
C LEU A 29 -11.76 1.52 -4.95
N ARG A 30 -12.47 0.41 -5.19
CA ARG A 30 -13.90 0.42 -5.50
C ARG A 30 -14.64 1.13 -4.35
N GLU A 31 -15.55 2.02 -4.69
CA GLU A 31 -16.31 2.79 -3.68
C GLU A 31 -17.13 1.88 -2.73
N ASP A 32 -17.63 0.77 -3.29
CA ASP A 32 -18.38 -0.29 -2.61
C ASP A 32 -17.50 -1.16 -1.69
N ALA A 33 -16.18 -0.99 -1.69
CA ALA A 33 -15.29 -1.81 -0.89
C ALA A 33 -15.65 -1.71 0.62
N PRO A 34 -15.65 -2.86 1.34
CA PRO A 34 -15.87 -2.90 2.78
C PRO A 34 -14.93 -1.94 3.53
N GLN A 35 -15.39 -1.44 4.68
CA GLN A 35 -14.57 -0.55 5.51
C GLN A 35 -13.23 -1.21 5.89
N GLU A 36 -13.24 -2.50 6.22
CA GLU A 36 -12.02 -3.29 6.50
C GLU A 36 -11.00 -3.24 5.36
N VAL A 37 -11.47 -3.21 4.12
CA VAL A 37 -10.62 -3.16 2.93
C VAL A 37 -10.02 -1.75 2.75
N LYS A 38 -10.81 -0.71 3.01
CA LYS A 38 -10.33 0.68 3.03
C LYS A 38 -9.29 0.89 4.12
N ASP A 39 -9.51 0.32 5.29
CA ASP A 39 -8.55 0.34 6.40
C ASP A 39 -7.27 -0.43 6.04
N ALA A 40 -7.37 -1.57 5.35
CA ALA A 40 -6.22 -2.34 4.89
C ALA A 40 -5.35 -1.56 3.88
N GLU A 41 -5.97 -0.82 2.96
CA GLU A 41 -5.24 0.07 2.02
C GLU A 41 -4.53 1.20 2.76
N ALA A 42 -5.23 1.88 3.68
CA ALA A 42 -4.66 2.96 4.47
C ALA A 42 -3.46 2.47 5.29
N LEU A 43 -3.56 1.29 5.90
CA LEU A 43 -2.48 0.68 6.67
C LEU A 43 -1.30 0.29 5.77
N TYR A 44 -1.57 -0.29 4.60
CA TYR A 44 -0.54 -0.60 3.61
C TYR A 44 0.21 0.64 3.13
N ASN A 45 -0.51 1.73 2.81
CA ASN A 45 0.10 2.99 2.41
C ASN A 45 0.95 3.59 3.53
N LYS A 46 0.46 3.58 4.77
CA LYS A 46 1.22 4.05 5.94
C LYS A 46 2.52 3.27 6.15
N LEU A 47 2.47 1.94 6.02
CA LEU A 47 3.67 1.09 6.10
C LEU A 47 4.65 1.41 4.98
N ARG A 48 4.16 1.53 3.74
CA ARG A 48 4.98 1.86 2.57
C ARG A 48 5.62 3.23 2.69
N GLU A 49 4.91 4.23 3.21
CA GLU A 49 5.47 5.56 3.44
C GLU A 49 6.52 5.56 4.53
N LYS A 50 6.32 4.80 5.61
CA LYS A 50 7.33 4.62 6.66
C LYS A 50 8.60 3.99 6.10
N GLU A 51 8.48 2.91 5.30
CA GLU A 51 9.63 2.29 4.64
C GLU A 51 10.30 3.21 3.63
N ARG A 52 9.52 3.97 2.85
CA ARG A 52 10.05 4.96 1.92
C ARG A 52 10.84 6.02 2.68
N LYS A 53 10.30 6.54 3.78
CA LYS A 53 10.97 7.55 4.60
C LYS A 53 12.26 7.00 5.19
N GLN A 54 12.21 5.83 5.82
CA GLN A 54 13.40 5.17 6.37
C GLN A 54 14.47 4.94 5.30
N PHE A 55 14.06 4.48 4.11
CA PHE A 55 14.99 4.31 3.00
C PHE A 55 15.63 5.64 2.58
N LEU A 56 14.87 6.74 2.52
CA LEU A 56 15.41 8.05 2.16
C LEU A 56 16.39 8.56 3.23
N GLU A 57 16.08 8.38 4.51
CA GLU A 57 16.95 8.71 5.66
C GLU A 57 18.24 7.87 5.62
N ASP A 58 18.13 6.55 5.42
CA ASP A 58 19.28 5.62 5.37
C ASP A 58 20.23 5.90 4.20
N ASN A 59 19.70 6.44 3.10
CA ASN A 59 20.50 6.82 1.92
C ASN A 59 20.95 8.29 1.95
N GLY A 60 20.66 9.04 3.03
CA GLY A 60 21.03 10.45 3.17
C GLY A 60 20.42 11.36 2.12
N ILE A 61 19.26 10.99 1.57
CA ILE A 61 18.51 11.79 0.59
C ILE A 61 17.73 12.91 1.28
N ILE A 62 17.26 12.64 2.50
CA ILE A 62 16.57 13.59 3.39
C ILE A 62 17.21 13.62 4.77
#